data_AF-A0AAT9HC96-F1
#
_entry.id   AF-A0AAT9HC96-F1
#
_cell.length_a   1.000
_cell.length_b   1.000
_cell.length_c   1.000
_cell.angle_alpha   90.00
_cell.angle_beta   90.00
_cell.angle_gamma   90.00
#
_symmetry.space_group_name_H-M   'P 1'
#
loop_
_entity.id
_entity.type
_entity.pdbx_description
1 polymer ?
#
loop_
_entity_poly.entity_id
_entity_poly.type
_entity_poly.pdbx_seq_one_letter_code
_entity_poly.pdbx_strand_id
1 'polypeptide(L)'
;MRAVELAAGLGWDIPKVYWNRVPRSVGEEAFARLDANLAGLPFEKAGVLDDVPGVVDDERVTTAIDGTAHAAAKAAAMRAHATQITVAEPYFVLSNDLAQPLFTTEYYELVRGERPEKRESDLFSGVGEAS
;
A
#
# COMPACT_ATOMS: atom_id res chain seq x y z
N MET A 1 -14.83 -15.14 4.22
CA MET A 1 -14.80 -13.70 3.84
C MET A 1 -16.19 -13.34 3.32
N ARG A 2 -17.04 -12.64 4.11
CA ARG A 2 -18.49 -12.54 3.84
C ARG A 2 -18.85 -11.98 2.47
N ALA A 3 -18.16 -10.95 1.99
CA ALA A 3 -18.43 -10.37 0.68
C ALA A 3 -18.16 -11.37 -0.47
N VAL A 4 -17.08 -12.16 -0.36
CA VAL A 4 -16.74 -13.22 -1.33
C VAL A 4 -17.80 -14.31 -1.35
N GLU A 5 -18.27 -14.75 -0.18
CA GLU A 5 -19.34 -15.75 -0.05
C GLU A 5 -20.66 -15.25 -0.64
N LEU A 6 -21.01 -13.98 -0.40
CA LEU A 6 -22.21 -13.35 -0.97
C LEU A 6 -22.13 -13.26 -2.50
N ALA A 7 -20.98 -12.86 -3.05
CA ALA A 7 -20.79 -12.81 -4.50
C ALA A 7 -20.92 -14.19 -5.15
N ALA A 8 -20.33 -15.22 -4.53
CA ALA A 8 -20.46 -16.60 -4.99
C ALA A 8 -21.92 -17.08 -4.96
N GLY A 9 -22.68 -16.72 -3.92
CA GLY A 9 -24.12 -17.00 -3.83
C GLY A 9 -24.97 -16.30 -4.91
N LEU A 10 -24.45 -15.23 -5.52
CA LEU A 10 -25.03 -14.53 -6.67
C LEU A 10 -24.47 -15.01 -8.02
N GLY A 11 -23.66 -16.07 -8.03
CA GLY A 11 -23.09 -16.65 -9.25
C GLY A 11 -21.77 -16.02 -9.72
N TRP A 12 -21.17 -15.14 -8.92
CA TRP A 12 -19.87 -14.53 -9.23
C TRP A 12 -18.76 -15.10 -8.33
N ASP A 13 -17.91 -15.95 -8.90
CA ASP A 13 -16.73 -16.45 -8.21
C ASP A 13 -15.54 -15.50 -8.40
N ILE A 14 -15.16 -14.75 -7.36
CA ILE A 14 -14.09 -13.74 -7.41
C ILE A 14 -12.73 -14.43 -7.61
N PRO A 15 -12.05 -14.32 -8.76
CA PRO A 15 -10.88 -15.15 -9.07
C PRO A 15 -9.72 -14.98 -8.08
N LYS A 16 -9.44 -13.74 -7.67
CA LYS A 16 -8.35 -13.41 -6.73
C LYS A 16 -8.82 -12.40 -5.69
N VAL A 17 -8.39 -12.59 -4.45
CA VAL A 17 -8.59 -11.63 -3.35
C VAL A 17 -7.27 -11.35 -2.70
N TYR A 18 -6.97 -10.08 -2.48
CA TYR A 18 -5.74 -9.63 -1.85
C TYR A 18 -6.03 -8.76 -0.64
N TRP A 19 -5.09 -8.75 0.29
CA TRP A 19 -4.98 -7.70 1.30
C TRP A 19 -3.85 -6.74 0.92
N ASN A 20 -4.09 -5.44 1.02
CA ASN A 20 -3.03 -4.43 0.96
C ASN A 20 -2.14 -4.56 2.21
N ARG A 21 -0.82 -4.49 2.00
CA ARG A 21 0.21 -4.76 2.98
C ARG A 21 1.38 -3.80 2.83
N VAL A 22 2.18 -3.71 3.88
CA VAL A 22 3.50 -3.07 3.86
C VAL A 22 4.53 -4.10 4.32
N PRO A 23 5.52 -4.49 3.49
CA PRO A 23 6.61 -5.34 3.94
C PRO A 23 7.40 -4.62 5.02
N ARG A 24 7.71 -5.32 6.11
CA ARG A 24 8.41 -4.76 7.27
C ARG A 24 9.73 -4.11 6.84
N SER A 25 10.56 -4.80 6.07
CA SER A 25 11.87 -4.27 5.65
C SER A 25 11.75 -2.94 4.86
N VAL A 26 10.77 -2.85 3.96
CA VAL A 26 10.49 -1.66 3.14
C VAL A 26 10.00 -0.50 4.00
N GLY A 27 9.12 -0.79 4.96
CA GLY A 27 8.66 0.19 5.93
C GLY A 27 9.80 0.74 6.78
N GLU A 28 10.61 -0.15 7.39
CA GLU A 28 11.77 0.22 8.21
C GLU A 28 12.74 1.13 7.44
N GLU A 29 13.08 0.76 6.20
CA GLU A 29 13.96 1.57 5.35
C GLU A 29 13.35 2.94 5.04
N ALA A 30 12.04 3.00 4.77
CA ALA A 30 11.36 4.26 4.45
C ALA A 30 11.27 5.21 5.65
N PHE A 31 10.99 4.69 6.85
CA PHE A 31 10.99 5.49 8.07
C PHE A 31 12.40 5.93 8.47
N ALA A 32 13.41 5.08 8.31
CA ALA A 32 14.81 5.48 8.52
C ALA A 32 15.22 6.66 7.62
N ARG A 33 14.79 6.66 6.35
CA ARG A 33 14.99 7.80 5.43
C ARG A 33 14.19 9.03 5.86
N LEU A 34 12.96 8.86 6.33
CA LEU A 34 12.16 9.98 6.86
C LEU A 34 12.87 10.64 8.05
N ASP A 35 13.30 9.86 9.03
CA ASP A 35 14.00 10.36 10.22
C ASP A 35 15.24 11.18 9.85
N ALA A 36 16.03 10.68 8.89
CA ALA A 36 17.22 11.38 8.40
C ALA A 36 16.90 12.73 7.71
N ASN A 37 15.71 12.87 7.13
CA ASN A 37 15.29 14.06 6.36
C ASN A 37 14.37 15.00 7.15
N LEU A 38 13.89 14.60 8.33
CA LEU A 38 12.82 15.28 9.06
C LEU A 38 13.09 16.78 9.29
N ALA A 39 14.34 17.13 9.60
CA ALA A 39 14.74 18.53 9.84
C ALA A 39 14.54 19.46 8.62
N GLY A 40 14.44 18.91 7.41
CA GLY A 40 14.17 19.65 6.18
C GLY A 40 12.70 19.70 5.77
N LEU A 41 11.80 19.10 6.55
CA LEU A 41 10.38 18.98 6.24
C LEU A 41 9.55 19.99 7.04
N PRO A 42 8.34 20.34 6.57
CA PRO A 42 7.39 21.16 7.32
C PRO A 42 6.67 20.36 8.43
N PHE A 43 7.26 19.27 8.92
CA PHE A 43 6.67 18.37 9.91
C PHE A 43 7.57 18.27 11.13
N GLU A 44 6.97 18.23 12.32
CA GLU A 44 7.72 18.26 13.58
C GLU A 44 8.18 16.86 14.04
N LYS A 45 7.41 15.82 13.69
CA LYS A 45 7.62 14.47 14.20
C LYS A 45 7.34 13.41 13.14
N ALA A 46 8.22 12.40 13.07
CA ALA A 46 7.97 11.18 12.32
C ALA A 46 7.07 10.22 13.10
N GLY A 47 6.18 9.52 12.39
CA GLY A 47 5.54 8.32 12.91
C GLY A 47 6.53 7.17 13.05
N VAL A 48 6.05 6.05 13.57
CA VAL A 48 6.81 4.79 13.59
C VAL A 48 6.13 3.75 12.72
N LEU A 49 6.86 2.69 12.38
CA LEU A 49 6.32 1.62 11.54
C LEU A 49 5.03 1.00 12.08
N ASP A 50 4.90 0.90 13.41
CA ASP A 50 3.70 0.34 14.06
C ASP A 50 2.46 1.24 13.91
N ASP A 51 2.62 2.51 13.51
CA ASP A 51 1.50 3.39 13.14
C ASP A 51 0.94 3.04 11.74
N VAL A 52 1.67 2.26 10.93
CA VAL A 52 1.26 1.88 9.58
C VAL A 52 0.41 0.60 9.62
N PRO A 53 -0.85 0.66 9.17
CA PRO A 53 -1.70 -0.53 9.14
C PRO A 53 -1.20 -1.54 8.10
N GLY A 54 -1.31 -2.83 8.42
CA GLY A 54 -1.02 -3.90 7.47
C GLY A 54 0.47 -4.22 7.27
N VAL A 55 1.34 -3.80 8.19
CA VAL A 55 2.74 -4.24 8.22
C VAL A 55 2.82 -5.75 8.48
N VAL A 56 3.59 -6.44 7.64
CA VAL A 56 3.81 -7.89 7.70
C VAL A 56 5.25 -8.23 7.32
N ASP A 57 5.70 -9.42 7.69
CA ASP A 57 6.99 -9.94 7.25
C ASP A 57 7.01 -10.12 5.72
N ASP A 58 8.16 -9.89 5.11
CA ASP A 58 8.37 -9.80 3.67
C ASP A 58 7.90 -11.05 2.90
N GLU A 59 7.99 -12.23 3.51
CA GLU A 59 7.61 -13.53 2.93
C GLU A 59 6.10 -13.68 2.75
N ARG A 60 5.29 -12.89 3.48
CA ARG A 60 3.83 -12.89 3.31
C ARG A 60 3.40 -12.12 2.06
N VAL A 61 4.24 -11.24 1.56
CA VAL A 61 3.93 -10.42 0.39
C VAL A 61 4.12 -11.23 -0.88
N THR A 62 3.02 -11.46 -1.60
CA THR A 62 2.98 -12.26 -2.83
C THR A 62 3.03 -11.41 -4.09
N THR A 63 2.71 -10.12 -3.99
CA THR A 63 2.53 -9.24 -5.16
C THR A 63 3.02 -7.83 -4.85
N ALA A 64 3.71 -7.20 -5.78
CA ALA A 64 4.18 -5.81 -5.67
C ALA A 64 3.90 -5.05 -6.97
N ILE A 65 3.20 -3.93 -6.86
CA ILE A 65 2.84 -3.07 -7.99
C ILE A 65 3.70 -1.82 -7.93
N ASP A 66 4.62 -1.67 -8.89
CA ASP A 66 5.44 -0.46 -9.01
C ASP A 66 4.59 0.68 -9.58
N GLY A 67 4.21 1.61 -8.70
CA GLY A 67 3.46 2.82 -9.04
C GLY A 67 4.33 4.05 -9.24
N THR A 68 5.66 3.92 -9.37
CA THR A 68 6.59 5.08 -9.43
C THR A 68 6.24 6.06 -10.55
N ALA A 69 5.83 5.56 -11.72
CA ALA A 69 5.35 6.40 -12.83
C ALA A 69 4.09 7.23 -12.50
N HIS A 70 3.35 6.84 -11.45
CA HIS A 70 2.11 7.46 -11.00
C HIS A 70 2.26 8.21 -9.67
N ALA A 71 3.48 8.40 -9.16
CA ALA A 71 3.75 9.07 -7.89
C ALA A 71 3.07 10.45 -7.78
N ALA A 72 3.19 11.27 -8.84
CA ALA A 72 2.57 12.60 -8.89
C ALA A 72 1.04 12.54 -8.82
N ALA A 73 0.42 11.55 -9.47
CA ALA A 73 -1.03 11.36 -9.43
C ALA A 73 -1.49 10.94 -8.03
N LYS A 74 -0.75 10.04 -7.37
CA LYS A 74 -1.02 9.64 -5.98
C LYS A 74 -0.90 10.83 -5.02
N ALA A 75 0.17 11.60 -5.12
CA ALA A 75 0.36 12.79 -4.30
C ALA A 75 -0.73 13.85 -4.54
N ALA A 76 -1.16 14.06 -5.80
CA ALA A 76 -2.26 14.95 -6.13
C ALA A 76 -3.61 14.46 -5.55
N ALA A 77 -3.90 13.17 -5.64
CA ALA A 77 -5.09 12.57 -5.03
C ALA A 77 -5.08 12.75 -3.50
N MET A 78 -3.95 12.49 -2.84
CA MET A 78 -3.80 12.71 -1.40
C MET A 78 -4.02 14.17 -1.00
N ARG A 79 -3.47 15.14 -1.75
CA ARG A 79 -3.69 16.58 -1.54
C ARG A 79 -5.16 16.98 -1.70
N ALA A 80 -5.92 16.32 -2.57
CA ALA A 80 -7.34 16.62 -2.74
C ALA A 80 -8.15 16.32 -1.47
N HIS A 81 -7.67 15.44 -0.59
CA HIS A 81 -8.23 15.19 0.75
C HIS A 81 -7.68 16.18 1.78
N ALA A 82 -7.70 17.49 1.47
CA ALA A 82 -7.04 18.55 2.24
C ALA A 82 -7.47 18.65 3.71
N THR A 83 -8.67 18.17 4.07
CA THR A 83 -9.13 18.15 5.47
C THR A 83 -8.53 17.01 6.29
N GLN A 84 -7.95 16.01 5.63
CA GLN A 84 -7.45 14.79 6.24
C GLN A 84 -5.94 14.61 6.08
N ILE A 85 -5.35 15.16 5.00
CA ILE A 85 -3.98 14.88 4.60
C ILE A 85 -3.26 16.18 4.22
N THR A 86 -2.07 16.40 4.79
CA THR A 86 -1.11 17.41 4.31
C THR A 86 0.08 16.72 3.68
N VAL A 87 0.43 17.08 2.45
CA VAL A 87 1.49 16.42 1.66
C VAL A 87 2.69 17.36 1.48
N ALA A 88 3.87 16.88 1.86
CA ALA A 88 5.17 17.46 1.52
C ALA A 88 6.04 16.34 0.96
N GLU A 89 5.97 16.15 -0.36
CA GLU A 89 6.58 15.00 -1.04
C GLU A 89 8.07 14.85 -0.69
N PRO A 90 8.56 13.62 -0.46
CA PRO A 90 7.87 12.33 -0.59
C PRO A 90 7.15 11.86 0.70
N TYR A 91 6.65 12.79 1.53
CA TYR A 91 6.03 12.50 2.83
C TYR A 91 4.66 13.14 2.98
N PHE A 92 3.91 12.72 3.98
CA PHE A 92 2.63 13.32 4.34
C PHE A 92 2.36 13.17 5.85
N VAL A 93 1.39 13.92 6.36
CA VAL A 93 0.83 13.75 7.71
C VAL A 93 -0.68 13.57 7.63
N LEU A 94 -1.25 12.93 8.65
CA LEU A 94 -2.70 12.91 8.92
C LEU A 94 -3.01 13.86 10.08
N SER A 95 -4.20 13.76 10.67
CA SER A 95 -4.64 14.58 11.81
C SER A 95 -3.87 14.34 13.11
N ASN A 96 -3.04 13.30 13.19
CA ASN A 96 -2.17 13.03 14.33
C ASN A 96 -0.78 13.69 14.21
N ASP A 97 -0.54 14.44 13.13
CA ASP A 97 0.72 15.15 12.83
C ASP A 97 1.98 14.26 12.79
N LEU A 98 1.81 12.95 12.59
CA LEU A 98 2.91 12.02 12.43
C LEU A 98 3.27 11.88 10.96
N ALA A 99 4.48 12.33 10.59
CA ALA A 99 4.97 12.24 9.23
C ALA A 99 5.14 10.77 8.83
N GLN A 100 4.74 10.45 7.61
CA GLN A 100 4.77 9.11 7.04
C GLN A 100 5.31 9.13 5.61
N PRO A 101 6.04 8.09 5.19
CA PRO A 101 6.46 7.94 3.79
C PRO A 101 5.27 7.80 2.83
N LEU A 102 5.30 8.52 1.72
CA LEU A 102 4.42 8.28 0.60
C LEU A 102 4.97 7.12 -0.25
N PHE A 103 4.48 5.91 -0.01
CA PHE A 103 4.88 4.72 -0.77
C PHE A 103 4.37 4.77 -2.22
N THR A 104 5.26 4.64 -3.20
CA THR A 104 4.90 4.55 -4.63
C THR A 104 4.68 3.11 -5.09
N THR A 105 5.49 2.17 -4.60
CA THR A 105 5.25 0.74 -4.75
C THR A 105 4.25 0.28 -3.71
N GLU A 106 3.20 -0.42 -4.13
CA GLU A 106 2.18 -0.97 -3.24
C GLU A 106 2.28 -2.50 -3.21
N TYR A 107 2.12 -3.08 -2.03
CA TYR A 107 2.35 -4.49 -1.78
C TYR A 107 1.08 -5.18 -1.34
N TYR A 108 0.96 -6.46 -1.70
CA TYR A 108 -0.25 -7.22 -1.50
C TYR A 108 0.06 -8.67 -1.10
N GLU A 109 -0.81 -9.23 -0.27
CA GLU A 109 -0.85 -10.64 0.12
C GLU A 109 -2.08 -11.28 -0.51
N LEU A 110 -1.88 -12.28 -1.38
CA LEU A 110 -2.95 -13.08 -1.98
C LEU A 110 -3.55 -14.00 -0.91
N VAL A 111 -4.85 -13.83 -0.66
CA VAL A 111 -5.60 -14.58 0.38
C VAL A 111 -6.67 -15.51 -0.20
N ARG A 112 -6.91 -15.41 -1.50
CA ARG A 112 -7.73 -16.34 -2.28
C ARG A 112 -7.28 -16.31 -3.73
N GLY A 113 -7.21 -17.48 -4.36
CA GLY A 113 -6.74 -17.67 -5.73
C GLY A 113 -5.56 -18.65 -5.76
N GLU A 114 -5.07 -18.94 -6.95
CA GLU A 114 -3.85 -19.74 -7.11
C GLU A 114 -2.63 -18.95 -6.64
N ARG A 115 -1.86 -19.54 -5.71
CA ARG A 115 -0.69 -18.87 -5.15
C ARG A 115 0.43 -18.83 -6.21
N PRO A 116 1.02 -17.66 -6.47
CA PRO A 116 2.05 -17.57 -7.48
C PRO A 116 3.37 -18.18 -6.98
N GLU A 117 4.13 -18.80 -7.89
CA GLU A 117 5.46 -19.34 -7.58
C GLU A 117 6.50 -18.25 -7.30
N LYS A 118 6.31 -17.08 -7.90
CA LYS A 118 7.16 -15.89 -7.77
C LYS A 118 6.30 -14.70 -7.40
N ARG A 119 6.92 -13.64 -6.88
CA ARG A 119 6.21 -12.40 -6.61
C ARG A 119 5.60 -11.85 -7.91
N GLU A 120 4.30 -11.59 -7.89
CA GLU A 120 3.60 -11.01 -9.03
C GLU A 120 3.85 -9.51 -9.13
N SER A 121 3.78 -8.98 -10.35
CA SER A 121 3.81 -7.53 -10.64
C SER A 121 2.51 -7.01 -11.23
N ASP A 122 1.48 -7.85 -11.31
CA ASP A 122 0.17 -7.52 -11.85
C ASP A 122 -0.90 -8.31 -11.09
N LEU A 123 -1.87 -7.60 -10.50
CA LEU A 123 -2.97 -8.20 -9.73
C LEU A 123 -3.87 -9.10 -10.59
N PHE A 124 -3.88 -8.90 -11.91
CA PHE A 124 -4.67 -9.66 -12.89
C PHE A 124 -3.92 -10.86 -13.47
N SER A 125 -2.67 -11.09 -13.09
CA SER A 125 -1.92 -12.28 -13.53
C SER A 125 -2.72 -13.56 -13.28
N GLY A 126 -2.93 -14.35 -14.34
CA GLY A 126 -3.69 -15.60 -14.28
C GLY A 126 -5.22 -15.46 -14.29
N VAL A 127 -5.75 -14.24 -14.36
CA VAL A 127 -7.19 -14.00 -14.60
C VAL A 127 -7.38 -13.85 -16.11
N GLY A 128 -8.33 -14.59 -16.69
CA GLY A 128 -8.60 -14.56 -18.13
C GLY A 128 -8.95 -13.15 -18.63
N GLU A 129 -8.80 -12.90 -19.93
CA GLU A 129 -9.20 -11.63 -20.54
C GLU A 129 -10.70 -11.41 -20.37
N ALA A 130 -11.09 -10.18 -20.04
CA ALA A 130 -12.49 -9.77 -20.08
C ALA A 130 -12.99 -9.94 -21.52
N SER A 131 -13.92 -10.89 -21.70
CA SER A 131 -14.64 -11.07 -22.98
C SER A 131 -15.62 -9.92 -23.23
#